data_AF-A0A3D0G327-F1
#
_entry.id   AF-A0A3D0G327-F1
#
_cell.length_a   1.000
_cell.length_b   1.000
_cell.length_c   1.000
_cell.angle_alpha   90.00
_cell.angle_beta   90.00
_cell.angle_gamma   90.00
#
_symmetry.space_group_name_H-M   'P 1'
#
loop_
_entity.id
_entity.type
_entity.pdbx_description
1 polymer ?
#
loop_
_entity_poly.entity_id
_entity_poly.type
_entity_poly.pdbx_seq_one_letter_code
_entity_poly.pdbx_strand_id
1 'polypeptide(L)' 'MGNNQMLVGNTETGEIARFLTAPYGSEVTGMCWNLDKTVAFVGIQHPGGSFPDGEGKPRSSVIQVWREDGQAIG' A
#
# COMPACT_ATOMS: atom_id res chain seq x y z
N MET A 1 6.76 18.23 1.30
CA MET A 1 7.22 16.86 1.00
C MET A 1 6.00 15.95 0.89
N GLY A 2 6.04 14.91 0.05
CA GLY A 2 4.96 13.92 -0.02
C GLY A 2 5.05 12.88 1.10
N ASN A 3 4.01 12.07 1.27
CA ASN A 3 4.04 10.91 2.17
C ASN A 3 4.84 9.76 1.56
N ASN A 4 5.20 8.75 2.37
CA ASN A 4 5.74 7.49 1.88
C ASN A 4 4.80 6.80 0.89
N GLN A 5 5.34 5.91 0.07
CA GLN A 5 4.66 5.40 -1.12
C GLN A 5 5.14 4.00 -1.49
N MET A 6 4.33 3.28 -2.27
CA MET A 6 4.70 2.06 -2.99
C MET A 6 4.79 2.37 -4.48
N LEU A 7 5.86 1.91 -5.13
CA LEU A 7 6.06 2.04 -6.56
C LEU A 7 6.09 0.66 -7.21
N VAL A 8 5.76 0.61 -8.50
CA VAL A 8 5.89 -0.57 -9.35
C VAL A 8 6.89 -0.24 -10.45
N GLY A 9 7.81 -1.16 -10.72
CA GLY A 9 8.84 -1.00 -11.75
C GLY A 9 8.71 -2.08 -12.82
N ASN A 10 8.75 -1.68 -14.09
CA ASN A 10 8.96 -2.60 -15.20
C ASN A 10 10.46 -2.87 -15.33
N THR A 11 10.85 -4.13 -15.15
CA THR A 11 12.26 -4.54 -15.15
C THR A 11 12.91 -4.58 -16.53
N GLU A 12 12.10 -4.63 -17.60
CA GLU A 12 12.61 -4.64 -18.98
C GLU A 12 12.87 -3.22 -19.49
N THR A 13 11.97 -2.27 -19.18
CA THR A 13 12.05 -0.89 -19.68
C THR A 13 12.69 0.08 -18.69
N GLY A 14 12.73 -0.27 -17.40
CA GLY A 14 13.15 0.63 -16.32
C GLY A 14 12.10 1.68 -15.94
N GLU A 15 10.90 1.61 -16.51
CA GLU A 15 9.80 2.50 -16.13
C GLU A 15 9.37 2.25 -14.68
N ILE A 16 9.15 3.32 -13.93
CA ILE A 16 8.67 3.27 -12.55
C ILE A 16 7.40 4.12 -12.44
N ALA A 17 6.33 3.51 -11.96
CA ALA A 17 5.06 4.17 -11.69
C ALA A 17 4.76 4.16 -10.18
N ARG A 18 4.19 5.26 -9.68
CA ARG A 18 3.65 5.30 -8.32
C ARG A 18 2.32 4.52 -8.30
N PHE A 19 2.20 3.57 -7.38
CA PHE A 19 1.00 2.75 -7.24
C PHE A 19 0.16 3.15 -6.01
N LEU A 20 0.81 3.44 -4.89
CA LEU A 20 0.12 3.80 -3.64
C LEU A 20 0.85 4.93 -2.92
N THR A 21 0.10 5.86 -2.31
CA THR A 21 0.61 6.83 -1.34
C THR A 21 0.01 6.56 0.03
N ALA A 22 0.87 6.49 1.04
CA ALA A 22 0.49 6.13 2.39
C ALA A 22 -0.16 7.29 3.15
N PRO A 23 -0.85 7.02 4.26
CA PRO A 23 -1.34 8.05 5.17
C PRO A 23 -0.23 8.94 5.72
N TYR A 24 -0.63 10.09 6.27
CA TYR A 24 0.29 11.03 6.90
C TYR A 24 1.17 10.36 7.97
N GLY A 25 2.46 10.68 7.99
CA GLY A 25 3.41 10.23 9.02
C GLY A 25 3.74 8.73 9.00
N SER A 26 3.25 7.97 8.01
CA SER A 26 3.48 6.53 7.93
C SER A 26 4.68 6.15 7.07
N GLU A 27 5.14 4.92 7.22
CA GLU A 27 5.96 4.20 6.25
C GLU A 27 5.18 3.03 5.63
N VAL A 28 5.48 2.72 4.38
CA VAL A 28 4.97 1.51 3.71
C VAL A 28 6.00 0.42 3.90
N THR A 29 5.63 -0.69 4.54
CA THR A 29 6.54 -1.81 4.76
C THR A 29 5.79 -3.13 4.90
N GLY A 30 6.43 -4.23 4.55
CA GLY A 30 5.80 -5.56 4.52
C GLY A 30 4.84 -5.70 3.34
N MET A 31 5.06 -6.73 2.52
CA MET A 31 4.19 -7.04 1.39
C MET A 31 4.13 -8.55 1.19
N CYS A 32 2.92 -9.08 1.03
CA CYS A 32 2.69 -10.44 0.55
C CYS A 32 1.43 -10.50 -0.33
N TRP A 33 1.21 -11.65 -0.94
CA TRP A 33 0.12 -11.89 -1.90
C TRP A 33 -0.74 -13.06 -1.44
N ASN A 34 -2.01 -13.06 -1.84
CA ASN A 34 -2.75 -14.32 -1.92
C ASN A 34 -2.18 -15.21 -3.05
N LEU A 35 -2.52 -16.50 -3.05
CA LEU A 35 -1.93 -17.48 -3.98
C LEU A 35 -2.16 -17.10 -5.46
N ASP A 36 -3.34 -16.57 -5.77
CA ASP A 36 -3.74 -16.22 -7.13
C ASP A 36 -3.35 -14.79 -7.54
N LYS A 37 -2.63 -14.05 -6.66
CA LYS A 37 -2.14 -12.68 -6.88
C LYS A 37 -3.21 -11.63 -7.20
N THR A 38 -4.46 -11.89 -6.83
CA THR A 38 -5.59 -10.96 -6.97
C THR A 38 -5.71 -9.99 -5.78
N VAL A 39 -5.03 -10.28 -4.67
CA VAL A 39 -5.00 -9.45 -3.46
C VAL A 39 -3.57 -9.28 -2.96
N ALA A 40 -3.13 -8.03 -2.82
CA ALA A 40 -1.91 -7.67 -2.09
C ALA A 40 -2.24 -7.35 -0.63
N PHE A 41 -1.42 -7.80 0.31
CA PHE A 41 -1.43 -7.35 1.69
C PHE A 41 -0.23 -6.45 1.93
N VAL A 42 -0.47 -5.20 2.29
CA VAL A 42 0.56 -4.16 2.44
C VAL A 42 0.53 -3.60 3.84
N GLY A 43 1.66 -3.49 4.52
CA GLY A 43 1.72 -2.87 5.84
C GLY A 43 1.85 -1.34 5.76
N ILE A 44 1.08 -0.68 6.63
CA ILE A 44 1.17 0.75 6.94
C ILE A 44 1.67 0.85 8.38
N GLN A 45 2.92 1.27 8.55
CA GLN A 45 3.57 1.34 9.86
C GLN A 45 3.60 2.78 10.37
N HIS A 46 3.44 2.89 11.70
CA HIS A 46 3.50 4.12 12.50
C HIS A 46 2.73 5.32 11.92
N PRO A 47 1.47 5.16 11.46
CA PRO A 47 0.72 6.29 10.92
C PRO A 47 0.59 7.42 11.96
N GLY A 48 0.64 8.65 11.47
CA GLY A 48 0.20 9.81 12.21
C GLY A 48 -1.31 10.03 12.04
N GLY A 49 -1.83 11.10 12.65
CA GLY A 49 -3.24 11.48 12.52
C GLY A 49 -4.18 10.44 13.13
N SER A 50 -5.18 10.01 12.37
CA SER A 50 -6.27 9.13 12.85
C SER A 50 -6.53 7.92 11.95
N PHE A 51 -5.59 7.56 11.07
CA PHE A 51 -5.69 6.34 10.26
C PHE A 51 -5.67 5.07 11.15
N PRO A 52 -6.44 4.00 10.84
CA PRO A 52 -7.30 3.84 9.65
C PRO A 52 -8.72 4.37 9.83
N ASP A 53 -9.15 4.60 11.05
CA ASP A 53 -10.57 4.76 11.38
C ASP A 53 -11.08 6.19 11.14
N GLY A 54 -10.19 7.14 10.82
CA GLY A 54 -10.52 8.56 10.62
C GLY A 54 -10.69 9.33 11.93
N GLU A 55 -10.82 8.63 13.05
CA GLU A 55 -10.98 9.18 14.39
C GLU A 55 -10.07 8.45 15.40
N GLY A 56 -9.78 9.10 16.53
CA GLY A 56 -9.02 8.49 17.61
C GLY A 56 -7.51 8.36 17.36
N LYS A 57 -6.87 7.42 18.08
CA LYS A 57 -5.41 7.22 18.01
C LYS A 57 -5.04 6.43 16.75
N PRO A 58 -3.97 6.81 16.05
CA PRO A 58 -3.58 6.12 14.84
C PRO A 58 -3.03 4.73 15.15
N ARG A 59 -3.25 3.78 14.22
CA ARG A 59 -2.91 2.37 14.40
C ARG A 59 -2.21 1.81 13.17
N SER A 60 -1.03 1.23 13.37
CA SER A 60 -0.38 0.40 12.34
C SER A 60 -1.36 -0.68 11.87
N SER A 61 -1.43 -0.90 10.56
CA SER A 61 -2.41 -1.79 9.96
C SER A 61 -1.82 -2.54 8.78
N VAL A 62 -2.36 -3.72 8.48
CA VAL A 62 -2.17 -4.38 7.18
C VAL A 62 -3.43 -4.10 6.36
N ILE A 63 -3.26 -3.53 5.18
CA ILE A 63 -4.35 -3.26 4.23
C ILE A 63 -4.38 -4.34 3.15
N GLN A 64 -5.58 -4.66 2.68
CA GLN A 64 -5.76 -5.38 1.42
C GLN A 64 -5.87 -4.39 0.28
N VAL A 65 -5.19 -4.67 -0.82
CA VAL A 65 -5.37 -3.99 -2.10
C VAL A 65 -5.84 -5.03 -3.10
N TRP A 66 -6.89 -4.73 -3.85
CA TRP A 66 -7.48 -5.62 -4.86
C TRP A 66 -8.10 -4.78 -5.98
N ARG A 67 -8.36 -5.42 -7.12
CA ARG A 67 -9.05 -4.81 -8.25
C ARG A 67 -10.52 -5.17 -8.22
N GLU A 68 -11.40 -4.23 -8.58
CA GLU A 68 -12.85 -4.46 -8.64
C GLU A 68 -13.23 -5.50 -9.72
N ASP A 69 -12.40 -5.65 -10.76
CA ASP A 69 -12.58 -6.65 -11.82
C ASP A 69 -12.06 -8.05 -11.47
N GLY A 70 -11.53 -8.23 -10.25
CA GLY A 70 -11.02 -9.52 -9.76
C GLY A 70 -9.75 -10.02 -10.45
N GLN A 71 -9.13 -9.23 -11.33
CA GLN A 71 -7.88 -9.62 -12.00
C GLN A 71 -6.69 -9.53 -11.05
N ALA A 72 -5.57 -10.13 -11.47
CA ALA A 72 -4.30 -10.00 -10.77
C ALA A 72 -3.86 -8.52 -10.70
N ILE A 73 -3.16 -8.16 -9.62
CA ILE A 73 -2.60 -6.81 -9.43
C ILE A 73 -1.25 -6.71 -10.13
N GLY A 74 -1.03 -5.58 -10.80
CA GLY A 74 0.11 -5.35 -11.70
C GLY A 74 -0.25 -5.73 -13.12
#